data_AF-C7NM79-F1
#
_entry.id   AF-C7NM79-F1
#
_cell.length_a   1.000
_cell.length_b   1.000
_cell.length_c   1.000
_cell.angle_alpha   90.00
_cell.angle_beta   90.00
_cell.angle_gamma   90.00
#
_symmetry.space_group_name_H-M   'P 1'
#
loop_
_entity.id
_entity.type
_entity.pdbx_description
1 polymer ?
#
loop_
_entity_poly.entity_id
_entity_poly.type
_entity_poly.pdbx_seq_one_letter_code
_entity_poly.pdbx_strand_id
1 'polypeptide(L)'
;MPEEVLFETEQSMSRADIATYLRTVADNLEGGDAITLEAGDQSVTLEPPAQPTFEVKAEREGPVDGSGELSIELELEWDENADGGTEGDGELRIE
;
A
#
# COMPACT_ATOMS: atom_id res chain seq x y z
N MET A 1 -7.61 19.62 -0.53
CA MET A 1 -8.87 18.90 -0.80
C MET A 1 -9.18 18.08 0.45
N PRO A 2 -10.43 17.80 0.80
CA PRO A 2 -10.70 16.86 1.90
C PRO A 2 -10.26 15.46 1.49
N GLU A 3 -9.72 14.72 2.45
CA GLU A 3 -9.36 13.31 2.32
C GLU A 3 -10.45 12.46 2.98
N GLU A 4 -10.85 11.36 2.33
CA GLU A 4 -11.78 10.38 2.87
C GLU A 4 -11.03 9.07 3.11
N VAL A 5 -10.94 8.64 4.38
CA VAL A 5 -10.30 7.39 4.77
C VAL A 5 -11.31 6.25 4.65
N LEU A 6 -11.12 5.35 3.68
CA LEU A 6 -12.00 4.21 3.46
C LEU A 6 -11.74 3.05 4.45
N PHE A 7 -10.49 2.86 4.87
CA PHE A 7 -10.05 1.80 5.77
C PHE A 7 -8.74 2.19 6.46
N GLU A 8 -8.60 1.89 7.75
CA GLU A 8 -7.38 2.15 8.53
C GLU A 8 -7.28 1.12 9.67
N THR A 9 -6.09 0.60 9.93
CA THR A 9 -5.77 -0.17 11.14
C THR A 9 -4.31 0.01 11.52
N GLU A 10 -4.03 0.03 12.82
CA GLU A 10 -2.66 0.07 13.36
C GLU A 10 -2.53 -1.01 14.44
N GLN A 11 -1.60 -1.95 14.25
CA GLN A 11 -1.35 -3.00 15.24
C GLN A 11 0.07 -3.58 15.15
N SER A 12 0.59 -4.05 16.29
CA SER A 12 1.84 -4.79 16.33
C SER A 12 1.65 -6.22 15.81
N MET A 13 2.37 -6.59 14.76
CA MET A 13 2.32 -7.92 14.14
C MET A 13 3.71 -8.56 14.07
N SER A 14 3.75 -9.89 13.97
CA SER A 14 5.03 -10.57 13.69
C SER A 14 5.44 -10.31 12.23
N ARG A 15 6.75 -10.35 11.96
CA ARG A 15 7.27 -10.24 10.59
C ARG A 15 6.70 -11.31 9.65
N ALA A 16 6.37 -12.49 10.18
CA ALA A 16 5.80 -13.59 9.40
C ALA A 16 4.35 -13.30 8.99
N ASP A 17 3.56 -12.70 9.89
CA ASP A 17 2.17 -12.33 9.60
C ASP A 17 2.11 -11.18 8.58
N ILE A 18 2.97 -10.16 8.74
CA ILE A 18 3.11 -9.06 7.77
C ILE A 18 3.49 -9.60 6.39
N ALA A 19 4.49 -10.49 6.32
CA ALA A 19 4.90 -11.08 5.05
C ALA A 19 3.79 -11.95 4.43
N THR A 20 2.95 -12.59 5.23
CA THR A 20 1.80 -13.34 4.73
C THR A 20 0.77 -12.39 4.13
N TYR A 21 0.48 -11.29 4.82
CA TYR A 21 -0.43 -10.25 4.33
C TYR A 21 0.04 -9.65 2.99
N LEU A 22 1.31 -9.25 2.90
CA LEU A 22 1.90 -8.69 1.68
C LEU A 22 1.90 -9.70 0.51
N ARG A 23 2.07 -11.00 0.79
CA ARG A 23 1.96 -12.03 -0.25
C ARG A 23 0.54 -12.16 -0.78
N THR A 24 -0.47 -12.13 0.09
CA THR A 24 -1.87 -12.15 -0.36
C THR A 24 -2.18 -10.96 -1.28
N VAL A 25 -1.69 -9.77 -0.93
CA VAL A 25 -1.82 -8.58 -1.79
C VAL A 25 -1.13 -8.80 -3.13
N ALA A 26 0.12 -9.32 -3.12
CA ALA A 26 0.86 -9.59 -4.35
C ALA A 26 0.19 -10.66 -5.24
N ASP A 27 -0.32 -11.74 -4.64
CA ASP A 27 -1.02 -12.81 -5.34
C ASP A 27 -2.29 -12.27 -6.03
N ASN A 28 -3.05 -11.39 -5.37
CA ASN A 28 -4.24 -10.75 -5.97
C ASN A 28 -3.85 -9.81 -7.13
N LEU A 29 -2.79 -9.02 -6.98
CA LEU A 29 -2.29 -8.15 -8.05
C LEU A 29 -1.81 -8.96 -9.27
N GLU A 30 -1.11 -10.08 -9.05
CA GLU A 30 -0.69 -10.99 -10.13
C GLU A 30 -1.90 -11.63 -10.83
N GLY A 31 -2.94 -11.99 -10.06
CA GLY A 31 -4.19 -12.55 -10.58
C GLY A 31 -5.09 -11.54 -11.31
N GLY A 32 -4.89 -10.24 -11.08
CA GLY A 32 -5.85 -9.21 -11.48
C GLY A 32 -7.15 -9.26 -10.67
N ASP A 33 -7.10 -9.80 -9.46
CA ASP A 33 -8.22 -9.93 -8.54
C ASP A 33 -8.38 -8.69 -7.66
N ALA A 34 -9.59 -8.47 -7.15
CA ALA A 34 -9.86 -7.42 -6.18
C ALA A 34 -9.09 -7.65 -4.86
N ILE A 35 -8.68 -6.56 -4.21
CA ILE A 35 -8.04 -6.59 -2.90
C ILE A 35 -9.09 -6.25 -1.85
N THR A 36 -9.31 -7.14 -0.88
CA THR A 36 -10.18 -6.86 0.27
C THR A 36 -9.33 -6.68 1.52
N LEU A 37 -9.49 -5.54 2.19
CA LEU A 37 -8.84 -5.23 3.47
C LEU A 37 -9.88 -5.41 4.59
N GLU A 38 -9.53 -6.16 5.63
CA GLU A 38 -10.46 -6.50 6.71
C GLU A 38 -9.80 -6.35 8.09
N ALA A 39 -10.54 -5.74 9.03
CA ALA A 39 -10.16 -5.63 10.44
C ALA A 39 -11.41 -5.54 11.32
N GLY A 40 -11.67 -6.58 12.13
CA GLY A 40 -12.86 -6.63 12.98
C GLY A 40 -14.16 -6.58 12.16
N ASP A 41 -14.95 -5.53 12.34
CA ASP A 41 -16.20 -5.28 11.61
C ASP A 41 -16.00 -4.41 10.35
N GLN A 42 -14.78 -3.94 10.08
CA GLN A 42 -14.45 -3.15 8.88
C GLN A 42 -14.02 -4.06 7.74
N SER A 43 -14.56 -3.81 6.54
CA SER A 43 -14.16 -4.47 5.30
C SER A 43 -14.32 -3.48 4.15
N VAL A 44 -13.29 -3.34 3.31
CA VAL A 44 -13.33 -2.60 2.05
C VAL A 44 -12.75 -3.47 0.94
N THR A 45 -13.37 -3.44 -0.23
CA THR A 45 -12.85 -4.10 -1.44
C THR A 45 -12.50 -3.04 -2.47
N LEU A 46 -11.28 -3.11 -2.99
CA LEU A 46 -10.72 -2.22 -4.00
C LEU A 46 -10.40 -3.03 -5.26
N GLU A 47 -10.56 -2.43 -6.43
CA GLU A 47 -10.26 -3.03 -7.73
C GLU A 47 -9.13 -2.25 -8.43
N PRO A 48 -7.85 -2.53 -8.10
CA PRO A 48 -6.73 -1.87 -8.78
C PRO A 48 -6.77 -2.14 -10.29
N PRO A 49 -6.46 -1.14 -11.14
CA PRO A 49 -6.36 -1.36 -12.58
C PRO A 49 -5.15 -2.22 -12.94
N ALA A 50 -5.02 -2.63 -14.20
CA ALA A 50 -3.88 -3.42 -14.67
C ALA A 50 -2.52 -2.70 -14.58
N GLN A 51 -2.51 -1.37 -14.45
CA GLN A 51 -1.32 -0.54 -14.32
C GLN A 51 -1.56 0.63 -13.34
N PRO A 52 -1.59 0.38 -12.02
CA PRO A 52 -1.59 1.44 -11.03
C PRO A 52 -0.18 2.05 -10.92
N THR A 53 -0.09 3.25 -10.38
CA THR A 53 1.19 3.81 -9.93
C THR A 53 1.59 3.08 -8.65
N PHE A 54 2.86 2.70 -8.53
CA PHE A 54 3.41 2.10 -7.32
C PHE A 54 4.51 3.02 -6.75
N GLU A 55 4.27 3.57 -5.57
CA GLU A 55 5.22 4.38 -4.83
C GLU A 55 5.83 3.57 -3.68
N VAL A 56 7.14 3.73 -3.49
CA VAL A 56 7.88 3.16 -2.37
C VAL A 56 8.65 4.25 -1.66
N LYS A 57 8.40 4.39 -0.36
CA LYS A 57 9.01 5.42 0.47
C LYS A 57 9.61 4.80 1.73
N ALA A 58 10.74 5.34 2.18
CA ALA A 58 11.31 5.01 3.47
C ALA A 58 11.61 6.31 4.20
N GLU A 59 11.09 6.44 5.41
CA GLU A 59 11.19 7.69 6.17
C GLU A 59 11.77 7.47 7.56
N ARG A 60 12.29 8.57 8.09
CA ARG A 60 12.62 8.72 9.50
C ARG A 60 11.88 9.93 10.05
N GLU A 61 10.82 9.71 10.80
CA GLU A 61 10.06 10.78 11.42
C GLU A 61 10.63 11.13 12.79
N GLY A 62 10.70 12.44 13.11
CA GLY A 62 11.12 12.94 14.41
C GLY A 62 12.23 14.00 14.33
N PRO A 63 12.72 14.46 15.49
CA PRO A 63 13.74 15.51 15.54
C PRO A 63 15.05 15.10 14.85
N VAL A 64 15.75 16.09 14.28
CA VAL A 64 17.06 15.91 13.60
C VAL A 64 18.10 15.29 14.53
N ASP A 65 18.15 15.75 15.79
CA ASP A 65 19.14 15.34 16.80
C ASP A 65 18.55 14.50 17.95
N GLY A 66 17.40 13.84 17.76
CA GLY A 66 16.77 13.00 18.79
C GLY A 66 16.28 11.67 18.23
N SER A 67 15.72 10.79 19.06
CA SER A 67 15.13 9.53 18.59
C SER A 67 13.93 9.79 17.67
N GLY A 68 13.77 8.95 16.65
CA GLY A 68 12.68 9.03 15.69
C GLY A 68 12.11 7.64 15.38
N GLU A 69 11.07 7.62 14.57
CA GLU A 69 10.45 6.42 14.05
C GLU A 69 10.95 6.14 12.63
N LEU A 70 11.03 4.86 12.25
CA LEU A 70 11.36 4.45 10.88
C LEU A 70 10.12 3.80 10.27
N SER A 71 9.76 4.23 9.07
CA SER A 71 8.67 3.66 8.30
C SER A 71 9.13 3.24 6.90
N ILE A 72 8.44 2.24 6.35
CA ILE A 72 8.46 1.91 4.93
C ILE A 72 7.01 1.94 4.47
N GLU A 73 6.75 2.73 3.44
CA GLU A 73 5.43 2.86 2.83
C GLU A 73 5.48 2.21 1.44
N LEU A 74 4.44 1.43 1.17
CA LEU A 74 4.20 0.79 -0.12
C LEU A 74 2.81 1.24 -0.54
N GLU A 75 2.73 2.07 -1.56
CA GLU A 75 1.48 2.71 -1.97
C GLU A 75 1.14 2.34 -3.40
N LEU A 76 -0.13 2.02 -3.62
CA LEU A 76 -0.72 1.85 -4.94
C LEU A 76 -1.73 2.97 -5.15
N GLU A 77 -1.53 3.76 -6.20
CA GLU A 77 -2.38 4.90 -6.55
C GLU A 77 -2.99 4.73 -7.93
N TRP A 78 -4.27 5.07 -8.06
CA TRP A 78 -4.97 5.15 -9.34
C TRP A 78 -6.18 6.08 -9.23
N ASP A 79 -6.61 6.68 -10.35
CA ASP A 79 -7.85 7.43 -10.38
C ASP A 79 -9.05 6.46 -10.34
N GLU A 80 -10.07 6.77 -9.54
CA GLU A 80 -11.30 5.98 -9.41
C GLU A 80 -12.05 5.75 -10.74
N ASN A 81 -11.78 6.59 -11.75
CA ASN A 81 -12.45 6.58 -13.05
C ASN A 81 -11.50 6.44 -14.25
N ALA A 82 -10.20 6.22 -14.03
CA ALA A 82 -9.27 6.06 -15.15
C ALA A 82 -9.23 4.62 -15.64
N ASP A 83 -9.52 4.44 -16.93
CA ASP A 83 -9.20 3.22 -17.67
C ASP A 83 -7.68 3.16 -17.92
N GLY A 84 -6.90 2.86 -16.88
CA GLY A 84 -5.46 2.51 -16.94
C GLY A 84 -4.58 3.44 -17.78
N GLY A 85 -4.09 4.53 -17.20
CA GLY A 85 -3.15 5.47 -17.83
C GLY A 85 -1.81 5.52 -17.11
N THR A 86 -0.75 5.18 -17.83
CA THR A 86 0.65 5.11 -17.38
C THR A 86 1.26 6.49 -17.18
N GLU A 87 1.99 6.71 -16.08
CA GLU A 87 3.23 7.51 -16.09
C GLU A 87 4.14 7.18 -14.89
N GLY A 88 5.32 6.62 -15.16
CA GLY A 88 6.37 6.37 -14.17
C GLY A 88 7.69 6.01 -14.86
N ASP A 89 8.59 6.99 -15.00
CA ASP A 89 9.90 6.86 -15.65
C ASP A 89 10.95 6.45 -14.59
N GLY A 90 11.04 5.15 -14.30
CA GLY A 90 12.06 4.60 -13.41
C GLY A 90 11.87 3.10 -13.14
N GLU A 91 12.93 2.30 -13.34
CA GLU A 91 12.91 0.88 -12.99
C GLU A 91 13.04 0.72 -11.47
N LEU A 92 11.95 0.33 -10.81
CA LEU A 92 11.97 -0.03 -9.38
C LEU A 92 12.77 -1.33 -9.20
N ARG A 93 13.69 -1.36 -8.22
CA ARG A 93 14.45 -2.56 -7.86
C ARG A 93 14.34 -2.81 -6.35
N ILE A 94 14.26 -4.09 -5.99
CA ILE A 94 14.32 -4.56 -4.60
C ILE A 94 15.51 -5.55 -4.49
N GLU A 95 16.34 -5.40 -3.46
CA GLU A 95 17.50 -6.25 -3.17
C GLU A 95 17.34 -6.97 -1.81
#